data_AF-A0A0L8V450-F1
#
_entry.id   AF-A0A0L8V450-F1
#
_cell.length_a   1.000
_cell.length_b   1.000
_cell.length_c   1.000
_cell.angle_alpha   90.00
_cell.angle_beta   90.00
_cell.angle_gamma   90.00
#
_symmetry.space_group_name_H-M   'P 1'
#
loop_
_entity.id
_entity.type
_entity.pdbx_description
1 polymer ?
#
loop_
_entity_poly.entity_id
_entity_poly.type
_entity_poly.pdbx_seq_one_letter_code
_entity_poly.pdbx_strand_id
1 'polypeptide(L)' 'MARTVVRDISKEAVLLVVAHPDAVLEQQGVSIYSKLVVENSKTYLYRVFINFKKSPALVITVYKTSKLEKYGYKI' A
#
# COMPACT_ATOMS: atom_id res chain seq x y z
N MET A 1 -4.28 -4.75 -20.27
CA MET A 1 -4.95 -3.52 -19.78
C MET A 1 -5.05 -3.58 -18.25
N ALA A 2 -4.12 -2.94 -17.53
CA ALA A 2 -4.23 -2.75 -16.08
C ALA A 2 -4.73 -1.33 -15.82
N ARG A 3 -6.04 -1.18 -15.57
CA ARG A 3 -6.68 0.11 -15.31
C ARG A 3 -6.71 0.32 -13.81
N THR A 4 -5.79 1.12 -13.28
CA THR A 4 -5.94 1.74 -11.95
C THR A 4 -5.10 3.01 -11.94
N VAL A 5 -5.71 4.09 -12.40
CA VAL A 5 -5.27 5.44 -12.07
C VAL A 5 -5.87 5.72 -10.70
N VAL A 6 -5.19 5.31 -9.61
CA VAL A 6 -5.50 5.92 -8.31
C VAL A 6 -4.96 7.33 -8.41
N ARG A 7 -5.87 8.30 -8.53
CA ARG A 7 -5.62 9.68 -8.93
C ARG A 7 -4.68 10.50 -8.04
N ASP A 8 -3.97 9.90 -7.08
CA ASP A 8 -3.18 10.64 -6.08
C ASP A 8 -2.13 9.77 -5.34
N ILE A 9 -1.56 8.75 -6.00
CA ILE A 9 -0.48 7.94 -5.40
C ILE A 9 0.75 8.00 -6.30
N SER A 10 1.74 8.80 -5.88
CA SER A 10 3.03 8.91 -6.56
C SER A 10 3.83 7.62 -6.42
N LYS A 11 4.66 7.31 -7.42
CA LYS A 11 5.60 6.17 -7.35
C LYS A 11 6.51 6.24 -6.12
N GLU A 12 6.89 7.44 -5.71
CA GLU A 12 7.69 7.70 -4.51
C GLU A 12 6.98 7.22 -3.24
N ALA A 13 5.67 7.47 -3.11
CA ALA A 13 4.88 6.98 -1.99
C ALA A 13 4.83 5.43 -1.98
N VAL A 14 4.68 4.81 -3.16
CA VAL A 14 4.73 3.34 -3.29
C VAL A 14 6.09 2.81 -2.84
N LEU A 15 7.19 3.42 -3.33
CA LEU A 15 8.55 3.02 -2.96
C LEU A 15 8.77 3.17 -1.45
N LEU A 16 8.26 4.24 -0.85
CA LEU A 16 8.37 4.52 0.57
C LEU A 16 7.58 3.52 1.44
N VAL A 17 6.42 3.06 0.96
CA VAL A 17 5.63 1.99 1.60
C VAL A 17 6.34 0.65 1.52
N VAL A 18 7.01 0.35 0.41
CA VAL A 18 7.70 -0.93 0.19
C VAL A 18 9.06 -0.96 0.89
N ALA A 19 9.80 0.16 0.90
CA ALA A 19 11.10 0.28 1.55
C ALA A 19 10.99 0.36 3.07
N HIS A 20 9.95 1.05 3.58
CA HIS A 20 9.72 1.25 5.01
C HIS A 20 8.25 0.99 5.38
N PRO A 21 7.76 -0.25 5.27
CA PRO A 21 6.41 -0.60 5.67
C PRO A 21 6.24 -0.54 7.20
N ASP A 22 5.08 -0.09 7.68
CA ASP A 22 4.70 -0.25 9.09
C ASP A 22 4.25 -1.69 9.38
N ALA A 23 3.58 -2.31 8.40
CA ALA A 23 3.12 -3.69 8.48
C ALA A 23 3.31 -4.39 7.14
N VAL A 24 3.81 -5.63 7.19
CA VAL A 24 3.93 -6.51 6.02
C VAL A 24 3.12 -7.76 6.29
N LEU A 25 2.26 -8.12 5.35
CA LEU A 25 1.42 -9.31 5.47
C LEU A 25 1.52 -10.12 4.19
N GLU A 26 1.91 -11.39 4.32
CA GLU A 26 2.10 -12.27 3.17
C GLU A 26 0.96 -13.27 3.07
N GLN A 27 0.30 -13.31 1.92
CA GLN A 27 -0.81 -14.23 1.65
C GLN A 27 -0.66 -14.86 0.27
N GLN A 28 -0.56 -16.20 0.24
CA GLN A 28 -0.65 -17.04 -0.96
C GLN A 28 0.24 -16.60 -2.16
N GLY A 29 1.38 -15.95 -1.92
CA GLY A 29 2.27 -15.45 -2.99
C GLY A 29 2.15 -13.95 -3.28
N VAL A 30 1.38 -13.23 -2.47
CA VAL A 30 1.26 -11.77 -2.51
C VAL A 30 1.71 -11.20 -1.16
N SER A 31 2.67 -10.28 -1.20
CA SER A 31 3.09 -9.50 -0.03
C SER A 31 2.32 -8.18 -0.03
N ILE A 32 1.67 -7.87 1.08
CA ILE A 32 0.85 -6.70 1.29
C ILE A 32 1.61 -5.78 2.24
N TYR A 33 2.25 -4.77 1.66
CA TYR A 33 2.97 -3.74 2.41
C TYR A 33 1.98 -2.64 2.77
N SER A 34 1.85 -2.35 4.05
CA SER A 34 0.95 -1.34 4.57
C SER A 34 1.75 -0.30 5.34
N LYS A 35 1.45 0.97 5.13
CA LYS A 35 2.10 2.09 5.81
C LYS A 35 1.09 3.17 6.18
N LEU A 36 1.21 3.73 7.37
CA LEU A 36 0.49 4.93 7.75
C LEU A 36 1.30 6.17 7.33
N VAL A 37 0.68 7.06 6.59
CA VAL A 37 1.28 8.31 6.16
C VAL A 37 0.38 9.45 6.59
N VAL A 38 0.95 10.41 7.30
CA VAL A 38 0.24 11.62 7.71
C VAL A 38 0.42 12.68 6.62
N GLU A 39 -0.67 13.07 5.97
CA GLU A 39 -0.69 14.11 4.94
C GLU A 39 -1.76 15.15 5.29
N ASN A 40 -1.42 16.44 5.25
CA ASN A 40 -2.36 17.54 5.54
C ASN A 40 -3.15 17.34 6.85
N SER A 41 -2.46 16.93 7.93
CA SER A 41 -3.04 16.63 9.24
C SER A 41 -4.08 15.50 9.26
N LYS A 42 -4.10 14.66 8.22
CA LYS A 42 -4.92 13.44 8.15
C LYS A 42 -4.02 12.23 7.94
N THR A 43 -4.29 11.17 8.68
CA THR A 43 -3.57 9.91 8.51
C THR A 43 -4.25 9.06 7.45
N TYR A 44 -3.47 8.57 6.50
CA TYR A 44 -3.89 7.69 5.42
C TYR A 44 -3.16 6.36 5.53
N LEU A 45 -3.89 5.26 5.35
CA LEU A 45 -3.32 3.92 5.22
C LEU A 45 -3.07 3.65 3.75
N TYR A 46 -1.80 3.55 3.40
CA TYR A 46 -1.33 3.11 2.10
C TYR A 46 -1.16 1.61 2.12
N ARG A 47 -1.67 0.91 1.10
CA ARG A 47 -1.49 -0.54 0.94
C ARG A 47 -1.02 -0.86 -0.47
N VAL A 48 0.08 -1.60 -0.56
CA VAL A 48 0.75 -2.01 -1.80
C VAL A 48 0.78 -3.54 -1.83
N PHE A 49 0.17 -4.12 -2.85
CA PHE A 49 0.09 -5.56 -3.07
C PHE A 49 1.11 -5.96 -4.12
N ILE A 50 2.10 -6.76 -3.75
CA ILE A 50 3.18 -7.21 -4.61
C ILE A 50 3.08 -8.71 -4.80
N ASN A 51 2.99 -9.17 -6.04
CA ASN A 51 3.10 -10.57 -6.38
C ASN A 51 4.58 -10.96 -6.48
N PHE A 52 5.05 -11.76 -5.54
CA PHE A 52 6.42 -12.27 -5.53
C PHE A 52 6.54 -13.68 -6.15
N LYS A 53 5.42 -14.32 -6.54
CA LYS A 53 5.46 -15.59 -7.28
C LYS A 53 5.90 -15.42 -8.73
N LYS A 54 5.94 -14.19 -9.25
CA LYS A 54 6.47 -13.88 -10.58
C LYS A 54 7.82 -13.20 -10.45
N SER A 55 8.74 -13.53 -11.36
CA SER A 55 10.02 -12.83 -11.52
C SER A 55 9.98 -12.06 -12.84
N PRO A 56 10.11 -10.72 -12.83
CA PRO A 56 10.27 -9.84 -11.68
C PRO A 56 8.98 -9.69 -10.84
N ALA A 57 9.13 -9.32 -9.56
CA ALA A 57 8.01 -9.07 -8.67
C ALA A 57 7.14 -7.92 -9.21
N LEU A 58 5.82 -8.12 -9.24
CA LEU A 58 4.87 -7.20 -9.87
C LEU A 58 3.94 -6.59 -8.84
N VAL A 59 3.87 -5.26 -8.80
CA VAL A 59 2.85 -4.54 -8.05
C VAL A 59 1.50 -4.77 -8.73
N ILE A 60 0.59 -5.47 -8.05
CA ILE A 60 -0.74 -5.80 -8.56
C ILE A 60 -1.68 -4.62 -8.33
N THR A 61 -1.71 -4.13 -7.09
CA THR A 61 -2.70 -3.16 -6.64
C THR A 61 -2.07 -2.21 -5.63
N VAL A 62 -2.39 -0.94 -5.76
CA VAL A 62 -2.08 0.07 -4.75
C VAL A 62 -3.33 0.90 -4.50
N TYR A 63 -3.63 1.16 -3.23
CA TYR A 63 -4.64 2.14 -2.86
C TYR A 63 -4.28 2.80 -1.53
N LYS A 64 -4.89 3.96 -1.28
CA LYS A 64 -4.84 4.65 0.01
C LYS A 64 -6.26 4.85 0.54
N THR A 65 -6.42 4.80 1.85
CA THR A 65 -7.70 5.05 2.52
C THR A 65 -7.50 5.86 3.79
N SER A 66 -8.37 6.84 4.03
CA SER A 66 -8.43 7.57 5.30
C SER A 66 -9.31 6.88 6.34
N LYS A 67 -10.00 5.79 5.98
CA LYS A 67 -10.87 5.03 6.90
C LYS A 67 -10.04 4.05 7.73
N LEU A 68 -9.21 4.59 8.62
CA LEU A 68 -8.31 3.82 9.48
C LEU A 68 -9.05 2.96 10.50
N GLU A 69 -10.17 3.48 11.01
CA GLU A 69 -11.05 2.80 11.97
C GLU A 69 -11.56 1.46 11.45
N LYS A 70 -11.83 1.35 10.13
CA LYS A 70 -12.29 0.11 9.50
C LYS A 70 -11.21 -0.98 9.49
N TYR A 71 -9.94 -0.59 9.62
CA TYR A 71 -8.78 -1.50 9.59
C TYR A 71 -8.11 -1.66 10.96
N GLY A 72 -8.72 -1.17 12.03
CA GLY A 72 -8.23 -1.37 13.40
C GLY A 72 -7.07 -0.45 13.81
N TYR A 73 -6.68 0.51 12.97
CA TYR A 73 -5.71 1.54 13.35
C TYR A 73 -6.43 2.63 14.15
N LYS A 74 -6.25 2.61 15.47
CA LYS A 74 -6.61 3.73 16.36
C LYS A 74 -5.44 4.70 16.40
N ILE A 75 -5.68 5.96 16.05
CA ILE A 75 -4.75 7.07 16.27
C ILE A 75 -4.96 7.57 17.71
#